data_AF-A0A8B7YP20-F1
#
_entry.id   AF-A0A8B7YP20-F1
#
_cell.length_a   1.000
_cell.length_b   1.000
_cell.length_c   1.000
_cell.angle_alpha   90.00
_cell.angle_beta   90.00
_cell.angle_gamma   90.00
#
_symmetry.space_group_name_H-M   'P 1'
#
loop_
_entity.id
_entity.type
_entity.pdbx_description
1 polymer ?
#
loop_
_entity_poly.entity_id
_entity_poly.type
_entity_poly.pdbx_seq_one_letter_code
_entity_poly.pdbx_strand_id
1 'polypeptide(L)'
;MAFSGAWALVLPLALFVGFQPTSAAAVEWTVNGTNNAVCMIIKFDGLIRIPDNPNLTKYFQTAEVIDPQPNCTLDKRTVRIGYEGFADLFIELTFTKSTKTFALTQVSAAWYHRTDTGDTSEITRLTGLRSSDNLLPQSVSLGCYYFQEEVSISFDDFIVDMKDVAFQPFAGYANNSYGTEFTDKVCQVPSGVGHVGGDVMRNVVLAFISSTFLLWLRV
;
A
#
# COMPACT_ATOMS: atom_id res chain seq x y z
N MET A 1 0.55 -77.76 12.87
CA MET A 1 1.45 -76.63 13.17
C MET A 1 1.02 -75.49 12.27
N ALA A 2 0.46 -74.43 12.84
CA ALA A 2 -0.10 -73.30 12.08
C ALA A 2 0.81 -72.08 12.26
N PHE A 3 1.33 -71.54 11.17
CA PHE A 3 2.00 -70.23 11.16
C PHE A 3 0.98 -69.18 10.76
N SER A 4 0.54 -68.35 11.73
CA SER A 4 -0.25 -67.15 11.46
C SER A 4 0.67 -66.01 11.06
N GLY A 5 0.76 -65.74 9.76
CA GLY A 5 1.46 -64.57 9.22
C GLY A 5 0.61 -63.31 9.38
N ALA A 6 1.01 -62.44 10.31
CA ALA A 6 0.47 -61.09 10.40
C ALA A 6 1.06 -60.24 9.29
N TRP A 7 0.24 -59.85 8.32
CA TRP A 7 0.61 -58.82 7.34
C TRP A 7 0.48 -57.46 8.02
N ALA A 8 1.59 -56.95 8.54
CA ALA A 8 1.70 -55.56 8.96
C ALA A 8 1.61 -54.68 7.71
N LEU A 9 0.43 -54.09 7.50
CA LEU A 9 0.22 -53.00 6.54
C LEU A 9 1.03 -51.80 7.00
N VAL A 10 2.28 -51.71 6.54
CA VAL A 10 3.08 -50.49 6.59
C VAL A 10 2.52 -49.57 5.50
N LEU A 11 1.53 -48.76 5.85
CA LEU A 11 1.14 -47.62 5.02
C LEU A 11 2.32 -46.65 4.98
N PRO A 12 2.90 -46.34 3.81
CA PRO A 12 3.80 -45.22 3.73
C PRO A 12 2.97 -43.98 4.05
N LEU A 13 3.30 -43.30 5.16
CA LEU A 13 2.89 -41.92 5.37
C LEU A 13 3.44 -41.14 4.17
N ALA A 14 2.62 -40.96 3.14
CA ALA A 14 2.82 -39.93 2.16
C ALA A 14 2.67 -38.62 2.93
N LEU A 15 3.81 -38.08 3.38
CA LEU A 15 3.94 -36.66 3.70
C LEU A 15 3.52 -35.93 2.43
N PHE A 16 2.25 -35.53 2.38
CA PHE A 16 1.81 -34.47 1.50
C PHE A 16 2.53 -33.23 1.99
N VAL A 17 3.77 -33.04 1.51
CA VAL A 17 4.38 -31.73 1.47
C VAL A 17 3.55 -30.99 0.43
N GLY A 18 2.37 -30.50 0.86
CA GLY A 18 1.75 -29.40 0.16
C GLY A 18 2.84 -28.35 0.10
N PHE A 19 3.31 -28.05 -1.12
CA PHE A 19 4.16 -26.91 -1.35
C PHE A 19 3.35 -25.71 -0.89
N GLN A 20 3.47 -25.39 0.39
CA GLN A 20 2.95 -24.17 0.94
C GLN A 20 3.99 -23.14 0.50
N PRO A 21 3.66 -22.26 -0.47
CA PRO A 21 4.57 -21.22 -0.90
C PRO A 21 5.01 -20.44 0.34
N THR A 22 6.32 -20.44 0.59
CA THR A 22 6.95 -19.67 1.66
C THR A 22 6.70 -18.20 1.37
N SER A 23 6.01 -17.49 2.26
CA SER A 23 5.76 -16.05 2.07
C SER A 23 7.09 -15.31 1.93
N ALA A 24 7.12 -14.30 1.06
CA ALA A 24 8.25 -13.41 0.97
C ALA A 24 8.31 -12.52 2.22
N ALA A 25 9.49 -12.04 2.59
CA ALA A 25 9.57 -11.02 3.64
C ALA A 25 8.95 -9.73 3.13
N ALA A 26 8.15 -9.05 3.96
CA ALA A 26 7.57 -7.76 3.60
C ALA A 26 8.66 -6.74 3.23
N VAL A 27 8.45 -6.06 2.11
CA VAL A 27 9.40 -5.09 1.56
C VAL A 27 8.99 -3.70 1.99
N GLU A 28 9.97 -2.86 2.31
CA GLU A 28 9.77 -1.46 2.68
C GLU A 28 10.22 -0.53 1.55
N TRP A 29 9.36 0.42 1.20
CA TRP A 29 9.63 1.45 0.20
C TRP A 29 9.54 2.84 0.82
N THR A 30 10.59 3.63 0.60
CA THR A 30 10.64 5.06 0.94
C THR A 30 10.47 5.89 -0.33
N VAL A 31 9.47 6.75 -0.34
CA VAL A 31 9.03 7.47 -1.53
C VAL A 31 9.32 8.96 -1.36
N ASN A 32 10.16 9.49 -2.24
CA ASN A 32 10.63 10.89 -2.19
C ASN A 32 9.81 11.79 -3.13
N GLY A 33 9.45 12.98 -2.66
CA GLY A 33 8.79 14.01 -3.48
C GLY A 33 9.77 14.95 -4.21
N THR A 34 9.24 16.02 -4.81
CA THR A 34 9.96 16.97 -5.69
C THR A 34 11.19 17.65 -5.06
N ASN A 35 11.31 17.68 -3.73
CA ASN A 35 12.44 18.29 -3.01
C ASN A 35 13.31 17.26 -2.26
N ASN A 36 13.30 15.99 -2.69
CA ASN A 36 13.91 14.87 -1.97
C ASN A 36 13.37 14.65 -0.54
N ALA A 37 12.30 15.34 -0.16
CA ALA A 37 11.61 15.11 1.10
C ALA A 37 10.84 13.79 1.02
N VAL A 38 10.98 12.94 2.03
CA VAL A 38 10.21 11.69 2.14
C VAL A 38 8.73 12.05 2.27
N CYS A 39 7.95 11.65 1.29
CA CYS A 39 6.54 12.00 1.21
C CYS A 39 5.63 10.85 1.66
N MET A 40 6.13 9.61 1.60
CA MET A 40 5.47 8.39 2.05
C MET A 40 6.51 7.32 2.39
N ILE A 41 6.20 6.50 3.38
CA ILE A 41 6.88 5.23 3.65
C ILE A 41 5.81 4.15 3.72
N ILE A 42 6.02 3.04 3.03
CA ILE A 42 5.10 1.90 3.02
C ILE A 42 5.88 0.61 3.17
N LYS A 43 5.26 -0.38 3.80
CA LYS A 43 5.79 -1.73 3.90
C LYS A 43 4.65 -2.73 3.81
N PHE A 44 4.82 -3.77 3.01
CA PHE A 44 3.95 -4.95 3.03
C PHE A 44 4.54 -6.08 2.17
N ASP A 45 4.03 -7.30 2.35
CA ASP A 45 4.11 -8.41 1.40
C ASP A 45 2.75 -8.55 0.69
N GLY A 46 2.73 -8.69 -0.64
CA GLY A 46 1.52 -8.64 -1.46
C GLY A 46 1.16 -9.97 -2.12
N LEU A 47 -0.12 -10.27 -2.24
CA LEU A 47 -0.66 -11.45 -2.90
C LEU A 47 -1.93 -11.08 -3.70
N ILE A 48 -2.13 -11.66 -4.90
CA ILE A 48 -3.44 -11.66 -5.55
C ILE A 48 -3.97 -13.09 -5.61
N ARG A 49 -5.21 -13.26 -5.15
CA ARG A 49 -5.97 -14.51 -5.24
C ARG A 49 -7.14 -14.35 -6.20
N ILE A 50 -7.46 -15.42 -6.93
CA ILE A 50 -8.68 -15.51 -7.74
C ILE A 50 -9.65 -16.44 -7.01
N PRO A 51 -10.83 -15.97 -6.56
CA PRO A 51 -11.73 -16.73 -5.70
C PRO A 51 -12.16 -18.09 -6.28
N ASP A 52 -12.42 -18.12 -7.59
CA ASP A 52 -13.02 -19.28 -8.25
C ASP A 52 -11.99 -20.33 -8.69
N ASN A 53 -10.69 -20.10 -8.48
CA ASN A 53 -9.65 -21.06 -8.81
C ASN A 53 -8.49 -21.05 -7.79
N PRO A 54 -8.60 -21.82 -6.69
CA PRO A 54 -7.58 -21.82 -5.62
C PRO A 54 -6.20 -22.33 -6.10
N ASN A 55 -6.16 -23.13 -7.17
CA ASN A 55 -4.93 -23.65 -7.77
C ASN A 55 -4.17 -22.60 -8.60
N LEU A 56 -4.77 -21.43 -8.85
CA LEU A 56 -4.17 -20.30 -9.59
C LEU A 56 -3.77 -19.14 -8.68
N THR A 57 -3.48 -19.42 -7.41
CA THR A 57 -2.92 -18.42 -6.49
C THR A 57 -1.51 -18.04 -6.95
N LYS A 58 -1.29 -16.78 -7.37
CA LYS A 58 0.02 -16.26 -7.81
C LYS A 58 0.53 -15.20 -6.85
N TYR A 59 1.77 -15.37 -6.39
CA TYR A 59 2.45 -14.50 -5.43
C TYR A 59 3.07 -13.28 -6.10
N PHE A 60 3.04 -12.13 -5.44
CA PHE A 60 3.89 -10.99 -5.83
C PHE A 60 5.23 -11.22 -5.16
N GLN A 61 6.18 -11.85 -5.86
CA GLN A 61 7.49 -12.11 -5.27
C GLN A 61 8.39 -10.88 -5.22
N THR A 62 8.25 -9.94 -6.15
CA THR A 62 9.03 -8.70 -6.11
C THR A 62 8.22 -7.57 -6.73
N ALA A 63 7.79 -6.68 -5.84
CA ALA A 63 7.17 -5.44 -6.21
C ALA A 63 8.29 -4.42 -6.50
N GLU A 64 8.62 -4.20 -7.77
CA GLU A 64 9.47 -3.10 -8.18
C GLU A 64 8.59 -1.84 -8.28
N VAL A 65 9.05 -0.71 -7.75
CA VAL A 65 8.34 0.55 -7.92
C VAL A 65 8.55 1.00 -9.37
N ILE A 66 7.70 0.53 -10.29
CA ILE A 66 7.86 0.71 -11.75
C ILE A 66 7.83 2.19 -12.14
N ASP A 67 7.15 3.02 -11.35
CA ASP A 67 7.32 4.46 -11.43
C ASP A 67 7.13 5.03 -10.03
N PRO A 68 8.20 5.38 -9.32
CA PRO A 68 8.06 5.99 -8.02
C PRO A 68 7.46 7.37 -8.13
N GLN A 69 7.17 7.95 -9.32
CA GLN A 69 6.58 9.28 -9.50
C GLN A 69 5.35 9.44 -8.61
N PRO A 70 5.58 9.87 -7.38
CA PRO A 70 4.54 9.83 -6.40
C PRO A 70 3.84 11.14 -6.64
N ASN A 71 2.54 11.09 -6.87
CA ASN A 71 1.81 12.34 -6.87
C ASN A 71 1.73 12.81 -5.41
N CYS A 72 2.82 13.41 -4.89
CA CYS A 72 2.94 13.93 -3.54
C CYS A 72 2.26 15.30 -3.44
N THR A 73 1.03 15.43 -3.93
CA THR A 73 0.21 16.64 -3.73
C THR A 73 -0.18 16.81 -2.28
N LEU A 74 -0.28 18.04 -1.78
CA LEU A 74 -0.51 18.34 -0.35
C LEU A 74 -1.60 17.48 0.32
N ASP A 75 -2.66 17.13 -0.40
CA ASP A 75 -3.83 16.45 0.15
C ASP A 75 -4.02 15.01 -0.33
N LYS A 76 -3.23 14.56 -1.31
CA LYS A 76 -3.32 13.22 -1.87
C LYS A 76 -1.92 12.63 -2.09
N ARG A 77 -1.74 11.37 -1.73
CA ARG A 77 -0.54 10.59 -2.05
C ARG A 77 -0.95 9.34 -2.80
N THR A 78 -0.28 9.06 -3.91
CA THR A 78 -0.50 7.84 -4.67
C THR A 78 0.85 7.17 -4.88
N VAL A 79 0.87 5.85 -4.75
CA VAL A 79 2.04 5.01 -5.00
C VAL A 79 1.60 3.85 -5.87
N ARG A 80 2.33 3.63 -6.96
CA ARG A 80 2.12 2.47 -7.84
C ARG A 80 3.30 1.53 -7.68
N ILE A 81 2.97 0.29 -7.38
CA ILE A 81 3.90 -0.78 -7.08
C ILE A 81 3.66 -1.82 -8.17
N GLY A 82 4.64 -2.00 -9.04
CA GLY A 82 4.51 -2.91 -10.15
C GLY A 82 5.26 -4.21 -9.92
N TYR A 83 5.07 -5.17 -10.80
CA TYR A 83 5.74 -6.46 -10.72
C TYR A 83 6.95 -6.50 -11.67
N GLU A 84 8.11 -6.93 -11.17
CA GLU A 84 9.36 -6.95 -11.94
C GLU A 84 9.19 -7.74 -13.26
N GLY A 85 9.59 -7.12 -14.38
CA GLY A 85 9.46 -7.70 -15.71
C GLY A 85 8.09 -7.52 -16.38
N PHE A 86 7.11 -6.88 -15.73
CA PHE A 86 5.77 -6.70 -16.27
C PHE A 86 5.20 -5.30 -15.97
N ALA A 87 5.40 -4.36 -16.90
CA ALA A 87 4.98 -2.96 -16.76
C ALA A 87 3.46 -2.75 -16.52
N ASP A 88 2.62 -3.67 -17.00
CA ASP A 88 1.16 -3.56 -16.91
C ASP A 88 0.58 -4.20 -15.64
N LEU A 89 1.41 -4.88 -14.84
CA LEU A 89 1.03 -5.53 -13.58
C LEU A 89 1.34 -4.59 -12.42
N PHE A 90 0.31 -4.19 -11.68
CA PHE A 90 0.50 -3.24 -10.58
C PHE A 90 -0.56 -3.35 -9.50
N ILE A 91 -0.21 -2.81 -8.33
CA ILE A 91 -1.10 -2.37 -7.26
C ILE A 91 -0.82 -0.88 -7.06
N GLU A 92 -1.85 -0.06 -7.10
CA GLU A 92 -1.76 1.37 -6.85
C GLU A 92 -2.62 1.72 -5.64
N LEU A 93 -1.97 2.30 -4.63
CA LEU A 93 -2.59 2.74 -3.40
C LEU A 93 -2.71 4.26 -3.41
N THR A 94 -3.90 4.75 -3.12
CA THR A 94 -4.20 6.18 -3.04
C THR A 94 -4.67 6.54 -1.63
N PHE A 95 -3.91 7.42 -0.98
CA PHE A 95 -4.19 7.96 0.33
C PHE A 95 -4.64 9.40 0.22
N THR A 96 -5.71 9.75 0.94
CA THR A 96 -6.23 11.11 1.02
C THR A 96 -6.07 11.64 2.43
N LYS A 97 -5.61 12.90 2.54
CA LYS A 97 -5.46 13.62 3.80
C LYS A 97 -6.70 14.45 4.09
N SER A 98 -7.14 14.41 5.34
CA SER A 98 -8.04 15.40 5.94
C SER A 98 -7.25 16.31 6.91
N THR A 99 -7.91 17.24 7.58
CA THR A 99 -7.24 18.25 8.43
C THR A 99 -6.27 17.64 9.47
N LYS A 100 -6.57 16.45 10.00
CA LYS A 100 -5.78 15.80 11.07
C LYS A 100 -5.47 14.32 10.83
N THR A 101 -6.00 13.74 9.75
CA THR A 101 -5.94 12.29 9.52
C THR A 101 -5.65 11.99 8.06
N PHE A 102 -5.32 10.74 7.76
CA PHE A 102 -5.33 10.19 6.41
C PHE A 102 -6.15 8.90 6.35
N ALA A 103 -6.56 8.52 5.15
CA ALA A 103 -7.24 7.25 4.86
C ALA A 103 -6.74 6.69 3.53
N LEU A 104 -6.77 5.36 3.36
CA LEU A 104 -6.64 4.71 2.05
C LEU A 104 -7.99 4.81 1.36
N THR A 105 -8.11 5.66 0.34
CA THR A 105 -9.42 5.95 -0.29
C THR A 105 -9.62 5.21 -1.60
N GLN A 106 -8.55 4.75 -2.22
CA GLN A 106 -8.63 4.02 -3.48
C GLN A 106 -7.50 3.02 -3.59
N VAL A 107 -7.83 1.82 -4.06
CA VAL A 107 -6.88 0.81 -4.52
C VAL A 107 -7.26 0.42 -5.93
N SER A 108 -6.30 0.47 -6.84
CA SER A 108 -6.45 -0.12 -8.17
C SER A 108 -5.39 -1.18 -8.39
N ALA A 109 -5.72 -2.20 -9.15
CA ALA A 109 -4.79 -3.28 -9.44
C ALA A 109 -5.03 -3.78 -10.87
N ALA A 110 -3.96 -4.22 -11.51
CA ALA A 110 -4.00 -4.87 -12.81
C ALA A 110 -3.19 -6.16 -12.76
N TRP A 111 -3.77 -7.22 -13.29
CA TRP A 111 -3.17 -8.55 -13.32
C TRP A 111 -3.40 -9.27 -14.66
N TYR A 112 -2.57 -10.27 -14.96
CA TYR A 112 -2.78 -11.18 -16.10
C TYR A 112 -3.16 -12.57 -15.59
N HIS A 113 -4.34 -13.02 -15.96
CA HIS A 113 -4.82 -14.37 -15.73
C HIS A 113 -4.54 -15.21 -16.98
N ARG A 114 -3.85 -16.35 -16.83
CA ARG A 114 -3.67 -17.31 -17.92
C ARG A 114 -4.64 -18.45 -17.70
N THR A 115 -5.52 -18.68 -18.66
CA THR A 115 -6.45 -19.81 -18.68
C THR A 115 -5.93 -20.83 -19.68
N ASP A 116 -5.58 -22.02 -19.19
CA ASP A 116 -5.18 -23.14 -20.04
C ASP A 116 -6.40 -24.05 -20.26
N THR A 117 -6.84 -24.18 -21.51
CA THR A 117 -7.96 -25.05 -21.92
C THR A 117 -7.51 -26.00 -23.02
N GLY A 118 -7.23 -27.26 -22.67
CA GLY A 118 -6.70 -28.24 -23.61
C GLY A 118 -5.35 -27.82 -24.18
N ASP A 119 -5.25 -27.70 -25.51
CA ASP A 119 -4.02 -27.31 -26.22
C ASP A 119 -3.84 -25.79 -26.36
N THR A 120 -4.80 -24.99 -25.87
CA THR A 120 -4.75 -23.53 -25.97
C THR A 120 -4.53 -22.86 -24.63
N SER A 121 -3.62 -21.89 -24.61
CA SER A 121 -3.46 -20.97 -23.48
C SER A 121 -3.90 -19.57 -23.86
N GLU A 122 -4.85 -19.02 -23.11
CA GLU A 122 -5.33 -17.65 -23.26
C GLU A 122 -4.81 -16.80 -22.10
N ILE A 123 -4.40 -15.56 -22.38
CA ILE A 123 -4.01 -14.58 -21.36
C ILE A 123 -5.04 -13.46 -21.36
N THR A 124 -5.77 -13.35 -20.26
CA THR A 124 -6.76 -12.30 -20.02
C THR A 124 -6.19 -11.28 -19.04
N ARG A 125 -6.31 -9.99 -19.37
CA ARG A 125 -5.97 -8.91 -18.43
C ARG A 125 -7.16 -8.64 -17.53
N LEU A 126 -6.96 -8.76 -16.23
CA LEU A 126 -7.91 -8.37 -15.19
C LEU A 126 -7.50 -6.99 -14.67
N THR A 127 -8.45 -6.08 -14.52
CA THR A 127 -8.21 -4.78 -13.90
C THR A 127 -9.32 -4.49 -12.92
N GLY A 128 -8.95 -4.06 -11.72
CA GLY A 128 -9.88 -3.70 -10.67
C GLY A 128 -9.62 -2.29 -10.18
N LEU A 129 -10.69 -1.59 -9.84
CA LEU A 129 -10.66 -0.31 -9.14
C LEU A 129 -11.67 -0.38 -8.00
N ARG A 130 -11.20 -0.14 -6.78
CA ARG A 130 -12.05 -0.04 -5.60
C ARG A 130 -11.79 1.29 -4.92
N SER A 131 -12.87 2.02 -4.64
CA SER A 131 -12.83 3.31 -3.97
C SER A 131 -13.83 3.36 -2.83
N SER A 132 -13.45 4.00 -1.72
CA SER A 132 -14.28 4.22 -0.52
C SER A 132 -13.77 5.46 0.21
N ASP A 133 -14.59 6.06 1.06
CA ASP A 133 -14.12 7.12 1.99
C ASP A 133 -12.98 6.61 2.88
N ASN A 134 -13.01 5.31 3.19
CA ASN A 134 -11.89 4.59 3.79
C ASN A 134 -11.97 3.10 3.45
N LEU A 135 -10.86 2.55 2.96
CA LEU A 135 -10.66 1.12 2.70
C LEU A 135 -9.95 0.42 3.86
N LEU A 136 -9.39 1.18 4.81
CA LEU A 136 -8.91 0.65 6.08
C LEU A 136 -10.05 0.67 7.10
N PRO A 137 -9.97 -0.11 8.20
CA PRO A 137 -10.97 -0.10 9.26
C PRO A 137 -11.21 1.28 9.87
N GLN A 138 -10.20 2.16 9.84
CA GLN A 138 -10.27 3.49 10.44
C GLN A 138 -9.26 4.47 9.84
N SER A 139 -9.56 5.77 9.97
CA SER A 139 -8.67 6.83 9.52
C SER A 139 -7.58 7.06 10.56
N VAL A 140 -6.36 7.30 10.09
CA VAL A 140 -5.16 7.32 10.94
C VAL A 140 -4.74 8.77 11.17
N SER A 141 -4.36 9.12 12.40
CA SER A 141 -3.90 10.49 12.69
C SER A 141 -2.58 10.81 11.98
N LEU A 142 -2.43 12.04 11.49
CA LEU A 142 -1.18 12.49 10.88
C LEU A 142 -0.03 12.40 11.90
N GLY A 143 1.12 11.90 11.46
CA GLY A 143 2.25 11.60 12.34
C GLY A 143 2.19 10.24 13.02
N CYS A 144 1.13 9.45 12.81
CA CYS A 144 1.12 8.02 13.09
C CYS A 144 1.32 7.20 11.81
N TYR A 145 1.75 5.95 11.96
CA TYR A 145 1.62 4.96 10.90
C TYR A 145 0.51 3.96 11.21
N TYR A 146 -0.13 3.47 10.15
CA TYR A 146 -1.07 2.36 10.24
C TYR A 146 -0.31 1.04 10.25
N PHE A 147 -0.69 0.11 11.13
CA PHE A 147 -0.17 -1.26 11.12
C PHE A 147 -1.32 -2.27 11.15
N GLN A 148 -1.22 -3.31 10.33
CA GLN A 148 -2.01 -4.53 10.44
C GLN A 148 -1.18 -5.73 9.98
N GLU A 149 -1.41 -6.87 10.63
CA GLU A 149 -0.79 -8.12 10.22
C GLU A 149 -1.27 -8.56 8.83
N GLU A 150 -2.56 -8.37 8.53
CA GLU A 150 -3.17 -8.73 7.25
C GLU A 150 -4.27 -7.75 6.83
N VAL A 151 -4.31 -7.41 5.55
CA VAL A 151 -5.35 -6.60 4.91
C VAL A 151 -5.76 -7.23 3.60
N SER A 152 -7.04 -7.55 3.44
CA SER A 152 -7.60 -8.09 2.19
C SER A 152 -8.56 -7.10 1.54
N ILE A 153 -8.37 -6.86 0.24
CA ILE A 153 -9.21 -5.99 -0.57
C ILE A 153 -9.77 -6.81 -1.73
N SER A 154 -11.07 -7.12 -1.66
CA SER A 154 -11.77 -7.85 -2.72
C SER A 154 -12.14 -6.94 -3.89
N PHE A 155 -11.93 -7.42 -5.10
CA PHE A 155 -12.48 -6.90 -6.35
C PHE A 155 -13.48 -7.94 -6.89
N ASP A 156 -14.14 -7.63 -8.00
CA ASP A 156 -15.13 -8.53 -8.59
C ASP A 156 -14.48 -9.86 -9.03
N ASP A 157 -13.30 -9.80 -9.66
CA ASP A 157 -12.64 -10.99 -10.25
C ASP A 157 -11.44 -11.52 -9.44
N PHE A 158 -10.96 -10.77 -8.44
CA PHE A 158 -9.76 -11.13 -7.68
C PHE A 158 -9.72 -10.45 -6.31
N ILE A 159 -8.83 -10.89 -5.43
CA ILE A 159 -8.60 -10.34 -4.09
C ILE A 159 -7.13 -9.95 -4.00
N VAL A 160 -6.84 -8.76 -3.50
CA VAL A 160 -5.48 -8.35 -3.11
C VAL A 160 -5.34 -8.57 -1.61
N ASP A 161 -4.46 -9.47 -1.19
CA ASP A 161 -4.05 -9.60 0.21
C ASP A 161 -2.70 -8.94 0.42
N MET A 162 -2.55 -8.28 1.55
CA MET A 162 -1.32 -7.66 1.98
C MET A 162 -1.01 -8.11 3.40
N LYS A 163 0.24 -8.45 3.69
CA LYS A 163 0.73 -8.88 5.00
C LYS A 163 1.78 -7.93 5.53
N ASP A 164 1.94 -7.89 6.85
CA ASP A 164 2.88 -7.00 7.56
C ASP A 164 2.74 -5.55 7.08
N VAL A 165 1.50 -5.09 7.00
CA VAL A 165 1.13 -3.83 6.36
C VAL A 165 1.46 -2.67 7.28
N ALA A 166 2.44 -1.85 6.90
CA ALA A 166 2.74 -0.58 7.56
C ALA A 166 2.62 0.58 6.57
N PHE A 167 1.76 1.56 6.85
CA PHE A 167 1.57 2.73 5.99
C PHE A 167 1.80 4.04 6.74
N GLN A 168 2.77 4.84 6.27
CA GLN A 168 3.02 6.22 6.67
C GLN A 168 2.96 7.14 5.43
N PRO A 169 1.77 7.37 4.85
CA PRO A 169 1.63 8.47 3.90
C PRO A 169 1.84 9.80 4.64
N PHE A 170 2.27 10.83 3.91
CA PHE A 170 2.57 12.14 4.47
C PHE A 170 3.65 12.11 5.56
N ALA A 171 4.73 11.36 5.34
CA ALA A 171 5.82 11.12 6.30
C ALA A 171 6.49 12.40 6.86
N GLY A 172 6.36 13.56 6.19
CA GLY A 172 6.78 14.84 6.74
C GLY A 172 6.16 15.19 8.10
N TYR A 173 4.95 14.70 8.42
CA TYR A 173 4.32 14.87 9.73
C TYR A 173 4.96 13.98 10.83
N ALA A 174 5.77 13.01 10.43
CA ALA A 174 6.52 12.10 11.28
C ALA A 174 8.04 12.28 11.11
N ASN A 175 8.50 13.48 10.75
CA ASN A 175 9.92 13.79 10.55
C ASN A 175 10.62 12.88 9.52
N ASN A 176 9.92 12.51 8.44
CA ASN A 176 10.44 11.66 7.36
C ASN A 176 10.79 10.22 7.82
N SER A 177 10.22 9.74 8.93
CA SER A 177 10.30 8.37 9.40
C SER A 177 8.90 7.80 9.68
N TYR A 178 8.82 6.53 10.10
CA TYR A 178 7.60 6.04 10.76
C TYR A 178 7.36 6.83 12.05
N GLY A 179 6.10 7.22 12.26
CA GLY A 179 5.65 7.80 13.50
C GLY A 179 5.40 6.75 14.58
N THR A 180 4.52 7.06 15.53
CA THR A 180 3.99 6.05 16.46
C THR A 180 2.94 5.18 15.77
N GLU A 181 2.87 3.90 16.13
CA GLU A 181 1.83 3.00 15.63
C GLU A 181 0.45 3.48 16.05
N PHE A 182 -0.50 3.46 15.13
CA PHE A 182 -1.87 3.84 15.39
C PHE A 182 -2.63 2.72 16.12
N THR A 183 -2.95 2.96 17.40
CA THR A 183 -3.63 2.01 18.31
C THR A 183 -4.94 2.59 18.87
N ASP A 184 -5.74 3.23 18.02
CA ASP A 184 -7.00 3.94 18.35
C ASP A 184 -6.84 5.23 19.18
N LYS A 185 -5.60 5.58 19.54
CA LYS A 185 -5.27 6.84 20.24
C LYS A 185 -4.70 7.86 19.26
N VAL A 186 -5.06 9.12 19.46
CA VAL A 186 -4.48 10.26 18.73
C VAL A 186 -2.98 10.30 19.02
N CYS A 187 -2.12 10.18 18.00
CA CYS A 187 -0.69 10.41 18.21
C CYS A 187 -0.48 11.85 18.65
N GLN A 188 0.32 12.03 19.70
CA GLN A 188 0.80 13.36 20.03
C GLN A 188 1.76 13.79 18.94
N VAL A 189 1.30 14.67 18.05
CA VAL A 189 2.20 15.39 17.14
C VAL A 189 3.21 16.11 18.03
N PRO A 190 4.53 15.84 17.91
CA PRO A 190 5.52 16.53 18.73
C PRO A 190 5.34 18.03 18.54
N SER A 191 5.12 18.76 19.63
CA SER A 191 4.78 20.19 19.65
C SER A 191 5.90 21.12 19.15
N GLY A 192 6.91 20.58 18.46
CA GLY A 192 8.07 21.29 17.92
C GLY A 192 8.22 21.23 16.40
N VAL A 193 7.40 20.45 15.68
CA VAL A 193 7.44 20.43 14.21
C VAL A 193 6.49 21.50 13.70
N GLY A 194 6.99 22.73 13.63
CA GLY A 194 6.30 23.82 12.94
C GLY A 194 5.89 23.37 11.55
N HIS A 195 4.64 23.63 11.19
CA HIS A 195 4.08 23.44 9.86
C HIS A 195 4.87 24.31 8.84
N VAL A 196 6.02 23.83 8.37
CA VAL A 196 6.77 24.48 7.28
C VAL A 196 6.09 24.11 5.97
N GLY A 197 4.91 24.69 5.72
CA GLY A 197 4.21 24.44 4.46
C GLY A 197 2.90 25.23 4.28
N GLY A 198 2.24 25.65 5.36
CA GLY A 198 0.97 26.39 5.28
C GLY A 198 1.07 27.87 5.62
N ASP A 199 1.78 28.23 6.69
CA ASP A 199 1.69 29.58 7.26
C ASP A 199 2.69 30.60 6.67
N VAL A 200 3.74 30.14 5.98
CA VAL A 200 4.71 31.05 5.37
C VAL A 200 4.08 31.81 4.19
N MET A 201 3.13 31.22 3.45
CA MET A 201 2.43 31.96 2.39
C MET A 201 1.44 32.99 2.93
N ARG A 202 0.88 32.81 4.13
CA ARG A 202 -0.09 33.75 4.69
C ARG A 202 0.57 35.05 5.18
N ASN A 203 1.79 34.97 5.70
CA ASN A 203 2.56 36.15 6.10
C ASN A 203 3.27 36.86 4.94
N VAL A 204 3.60 36.15 3.85
CA VAL A 204 4.16 36.80 2.65
C VAL A 204 3.07 37.58 1.89
N VAL A 205 1.84 37.06 1.80
CA VAL A 205 0.75 37.78 1.12
C VAL A 205 0.31 39.05 1.88
N LEU A 206 0.40 39.08 3.22
CA LEU A 206 0.13 40.28 4.02
C LEU A 206 1.24 41.35 3.94
N ALA A 207 2.47 40.98 3.61
CA ALA A 207 3.58 41.93 3.43
C ALA A 207 3.58 42.61 2.05
N PHE A 208 2.99 41.98 1.02
CA PHE A 208 2.87 42.58 -0.32
C PHE A 208 1.70 43.55 -0.48
N ILE A 209 0.62 43.39 0.31
CA ILE A 209 -0.53 44.30 0.27
C ILE A 209 -0.23 45.61 1.03
N SER A 210 0.64 45.60 2.04
CA SER A 210 1.01 46.82 2.79
C SER A 210 2.00 47.72 2.05
N SER A 211 2.79 47.17 1.12
CA SER A 211 3.80 47.91 0.36
C SER A 211 3.27 48.55 -0.92
N THR A 212 2.18 48.03 -1.51
CA THR A 212 1.51 48.65 -2.66
C THR A 212 0.52 49.74 -2.26
N PHE A 213 -0.05 49.69 -1.05
CA PHE A 213 -0.99 50.72 -0.58
C PHE A 213 -0.30 52.04 -0.16
N LEU A 214 0.99 52.00 0.19
CA LEU A 214 1.76 53.20 0.55
C LEU A 214 2.30 54.00 -0.65
N LEU A 215 2.25 53.44 -1.87
CA LEU A 215 2.66 54.16 -3.08
C LEU A 215 1.52 54.94 -3.75
N TRP A 216 0.26 54.70 -3.40
CA TRP A 216 -0.90 55.42 -3.95
C TRP A 216 -1.33 56.66 -3.15
N LEU A 217 -0.65 56.98 -2.05
CA LEU A 217 -0.92 58.15 -1.21
C LEU A 217 0.04 59.33 -1.45
N ARG A 218 0.79 59.31 -2.56
CA ARG A 218 1.69 60.41 -2.98
C ARG A 218 1.57 60.80 -4.46
N VAL A 219 0.37 60.69 -5.04
CA VAL A 219 0.02 61.32 -6.32
C VAL A 219 -1.21 62.20 -6.10
#